data_AF-A0A816WCX8-F1
#
_entry.id   AF-A0A816WCX8-F1
#
_cell.length_a   1.000
_cell.length_b   1.000
_cell.length_c   1.000
_cell.angle_alpha   90.00
_cell.angle_beta   90.00
_cell.angle_gamma   90.00
#
_symmetry.space_group_name_H-M   'P 1'
#
loop_
_entity.id
_entity.type
_entity.pdbx_description
1 polymer ?
#
loop_
_entity_poly.entity_id
_entity_poly.type
_entity_poly.pdbx_seq_one_letter_code
_entity_poly.pdbx_strand_id
1 'polypeptide(L)'
;MANLQKFHFKNPTNIMVVGPTSSGKTMLIKDILLQRDLMFKHPPRKVVFVYTAHQPFMSEDKYAFIDFTPTLPDIDAFDPNEHSILILDDILHNCGLASQEHNSNYVHSKSLF
;
A
#
# COMPACT_ATOMS: atom_id res chain seq x y z
N MET A 1 2.18 -19.18 31.16
CA MET A 1 2.06 -19.01 29.69
C MET A 1 1.41 -17.66 29.45
N ALA A 2 2.13 -16.70 28.86
CA ALA A 2 1.59 -15.37 28.65
C ALA A 2 0.40 -15.44 27.68
N ASN A 3 -0.73 -14.92 28.11
CA ASN A 3 -1.95 -14.82 27.32
C ASN A 3 -1.73 -13.69 26.29
N LEU A 4 -1.01 -14.00 25.19
CA LEU A 4 -0.90 -13.10 24.04
C LEU A 4 -2.32 -12.96 23.49
N GLN A 5 -3.02 -11.89 23.89
CA GLN A 5 -4.24 -11.51 23.22
C GLN A 5 -3.96 -11.47 21.73
N LYS A 6 -4.83 -12.11 20.94
CA LYS A 6 -4.79 -12.03 19.48
C LYS A 6 -4.72 -10.56 19.08
N PHE A 7 -3.54 -10.12 18.65
CA PHE A 7 -3.33 -8.77 18.17
C PHE A 7 -3.77 -8.73 16.71
N HIS A 8 -4.92 -8.11 16.46
CA HIS A 8 -5.36 -7.82 15.11
C HIS A 8 -5.24 -6.32 14.85
N PHE A 9 -4.82 -5.95 13.65
CA PHE A 9 -5.03 -4.60 13.19
C PHE A 9 -6.53 -4.30 13.19
N LYS A 10 -6.90 -3.13 13.71
CA LYS A 10 -8.29 -2.64 13.66
C LYS A 10 -8.56 -2.07 12.28
N ASN A 11 -9.76 -2.27 11.76
CA ASN A 11 -10.15 -1.75 10.46
C ASN A 11 -11.27 -0.70 10.62
N PRO A 12 -11.25 0.42 9.87
CA PRO A 12 -10.13 0.90 9.05
C PRO A 12 -8.97 1.44 9.91
N THR A 13 -7.73 1.37 9.41
CA THR A 13 -6.55 1.96 10.07
C THR A 13 -5.49 2.38 9.06
N ASN A 14 -4.70 3.38 9.42
CA ASN A 14 -3.46 3.74 8.74
C ASN A 14 -2.27 3.22 9.54
N ILE A 15 -1.27 2.64 8.88
CA ILE A 15 -0.07 2.09 9.51
C ILE A 15 1.14 2.73 8.83
N MET A 16 2.06 3.25 9.64
CA MET A 16 3.30 3.84 9.16
C MET A 16 4.49 3.03 9.69
N VAL A 17 5.30 2.49 8.79
CA VAL A 17 6.52 1.74 9.12
C VAL A 17 7.72 2.61 8.75
N VAL A 18 8.45 3.09 9.76
CA VAL A 18 9.56 4.05 9.57
C VAL A 18 10.87 3.48 10.11
N GLY A 19 11.95 3.76 9.40
CA GLY A 19 13.30 3.33 9.74
C GLY A 19 14.28 3.62 8.60
N PRO A 20 15.59 3.60 8.86
CA PRO A 20 16.61 3.84 7.84
C PRO A 20 16.56 2.76 6.74
N THR A 21 17.22 3.03 5.60
CA THR A 21 17.42 2.01 4.56
C THR A 21 18.04 0.74 5.18
N SER A 22 17.59 -0.43 4.70
CA SER A 22 18.03 -1.74 5.22
C SER A 22 17.63 -2.07 6.66
N SER A 23 16.73 -1.31 7.31
CA SER A 23 16.21 -1.64 8.65
C SER A 23 15.15 -2.75 8.69
N GLY A 24 14.85 -3.39 7.56
CA GLY A 24 13.87 -4.47 7.48
C GLY A 24 12.41 -4.06 7.29
N LYS A 25 12.11 -2.80 6.94
CA LYS A 25 10.72 -2.32 6.72
C LYS A 25 9.93 -3.17 5.73
N THR A 26 10.49 -3.36 4.53
CA THR A 26 9.88 -4.18 3.48
C THR A 26 9.71 -5.63 3.93
N MET A 27 10.65 -6.17 4.73
CA MET A 27 10.52 -7.52 5.30
C MET A 27 9.36 -7.60 6.29
N LEU A 28 9.22 -6.63 7.19
CA LEU A 28 8.10 -6.56 8.12
C LEU A 28 6.76 -6.52 7.39
N ILE A 29 6.66 -5.70 6.33
CA ILE A 29 5.45 -5.62 5.50
C ILE A 29 5.14 -6.98 4.86
N LYS A 30 6.14 -7.66 4.30
CA LYS A 30 5.98 -9.01 3.72
C LYS A 30 5.48 -10.02 4.74
N ASP A 31 6.05 -10.03 5.94
CA ASP A 31 5.64 -10.95 7.01
C ASP A 31 4.20 -10.69 7.44
N ILE A 32 3.79 -9.42 7.54
CA ILE A 32 2.40 -9.05 7.82
C ILE A 32 1.44 -9.58 6.74
N LEU A 33 1.82 -9.46 5.46
CA LEU A 33 0.99 -9.89 4.33
C LEU A 33 0.89 -11.41 4.21
N LEU A 34 1.98 -12.13 4.46
CA LEU A 34 1.99 -13.59 4.48
C LEU A 34 1.20 -14.14 5.67
N GLN A 35 1.14 -13.40 6.79
CA GLN A 35 0.38 -13.76 7.98
C GLN A 35 -0.98 -13.03 8.06
N ARG A 36 -1.51 -12.54 6.94
CA ARG A 36 -2.72 -11.70 6.93
C ARG A 36 -3.93 -12.34 7.63
N ASP A 37 -4.03 -13.67 7.60
CA ASP A 37 -5.12 -14.41 8.25
C ASP A 37 -5.04 -14.42 9.78
N LEU A 38 -3.84 -14.13 10.31
CA LEU A 38 -3.58 -13.98 11.75
C LEU A 38 -3.56 -12.51 12.18
N MET A 39 -3.10 -11.62 11.29
CA MET A 39 -2.90 -10.20 11.59
C MET A 39 -4.18 -9.36 11.46
N PHE A 40 -5.18 -9.83 10.71
CA PHE A 40 -6.44 -9.12 10.52
C PHE A 40 -7.62 -10.00 10.93
N LYS A 41 -8.63 -9.41 11.58
CA LYS A 41 -9.85 -10.13 11.98
C LYS A 41 -10.57 -10.72 10.77
N HIS A 42 -10.59 -9.98 9.68
CA HIS A 42 -11.03 -10.42 8.36
C HIS A 42 -9.84 -10.24 7.42
N PRO A 43 -9.32 -11.30 6.78
CA PRO A 43 -8.20 -11.15 5.87
C PRO A 43 -8.54 -10.19 4.73
N PRO A 44 -7.61 -9.33 4.29
CA PRO A 44 -7.83 -8.49 3.12
C PRO A 44 -7.98 -9.36 1.88
N ARG A 45 -8.99 -9.04 1.05
CA ARG A 45 -9.25 -9.74 -0.22
C ARG A 45 -8.48 -9.13 -1.38
N LYS A 46 -8.19 -7.83 -1.28
CA LYS A 46 -7.42 -7.07 -2.25
C LYS A 46 -6.22 -6.42 -1.57
N VAL A 47 -5.03 -6.63 -2.13
CA VAL A 47 -3.79 -5.99 -1.67
C VAL A 47 -3.12 -5.35 -2.87
N VAL A 48 -3.02 -4.03 -2.85
CA VAL A 48 -2.29 -3.28 -3.87
C VAL A 48 -0.99 -2.79 -3.25
N PHE A 49 0.14 -3.18 -3.84
CA PHE A 49 1.46 -2.80 -3.38
C PHE A 49 2.09 -1.87 -4.42
N VAL A 50 2.14 -0.58 -4.08
CA VAL A 50 2.76 0.41 -4.93
C VAL A 50 4.24 0.53 -4.57
N TYR A 51 5.14 0.44 -5.56
CA TYR A 51 6.59 0.43 -5.35
C TYR A 51 7.32 1.35 -6.34
N THR A 52 8.50 1.84 -5.98
CA THR A 52 9.39 2.58 -6.91
C THR A 52 10.47 1.72 -7.56
N ALA A 53 10.89 0.64 -6.88
CA ALA A 53 11.87 -0.32 -7.39
C ALA A 53 11.34 -1.75 -7.29
N HIS A 54 11.37 -2.48 -8.42
CA HIS A 54 10.95 -3.88 -8.47
C HIS A 54 11.94 -4.75 -7.68
N GLN A 55 11.44 -5.60 -6.79
CA GLN A 55 12.24 -6.51 -5.98
C GLN A 55 11.98 -7.97 -6.40
N PRO A 56 12.99 -8.87 -6.35
CA PRO A 56 12.84 -10.26 -6.81
C PRO A 56 11.67 -11.02 -6.16
N PHE A 57 11.33 -10.69 -4.91
CA PHE A 57 10.25 -11.39 -4.20
C PHE A 57 8.88 -11.15 -4.82
N MET A 58 8.68 -10.04 -5.52
CA MET A 58 7.40 -9.65 -6.10
C MET A 58 6.93 -10.66 -7.16
N SER A 59 7.85 -11.46 -7.71
CA SER A 59 7.56 -12.51 -8.69
C SER A 59 7.40 -13.91 -8.08
N GLU A 60 7.47 -14.07 -6.76
CA GLU A 60 7.30 -15.39 -6.12
C GLU A 60 5.80 -15.75 -5.99
N ASP A 61 5.42 -16.99 -6.30
CA ASP A 61 4.02 -17.47 -6.33
C ASP A 61 3.23 -17.21 -5.05
N LYS A 62 3.90 -17.25 -3.89
CA LYS A 62 3.25 -16.99 -2.59
C LYS A 62 2.72 -15.55 -2.46
N TYR A 63 3.15 -14.62 -3.31
CA TYR A 63 2.66 -13.24 -3.36
C TYR A 63 1.72 -12.98 -4.54
N ALA A 64 1.27 -14.00 -5.27
CA ALA A 64 0.36 -13.84 -6.41
C ALA A 64 -1.00 -13.19 -6.07
N PHE A 65 -1.34 -13.06 -4.78
CA PHE A 65 -2.53 -12.35 -4.30
C PHE A 65 -2.33 -10.82 -4.19
N ILE A 66 -1.13 -10.33 -4.46
CA ILE A 66 -0.76 -8.91 -4.36
C ILE A 66 -0.67 -8.33 -5.77
N ASP A 67 -1.39 -7.24 -5.99
CA ASP A 67 -1.27 -6.42 -7.19
C ASP A 67 -0.08 -5.47 -7.03
N PHE A 68 1.10 -5.88 -7.50
CA PHE A 68 2.28 -5.03 -7.54
C PHE A 68 2.18 -4.03 -8.70
N THR A 69 2.30 -2.73 -8.41
CA THR A 69 2.21 -1.67 -9.42
C THR A 69 3.22 -0.56 -9.15
N PRO A 70 3.87 0.03 -10.18
CA PRO A 70 4.68 1.22 -10.00
C PRO A 70 3.85 2.51 -9.93
N THR A 71 2.54 2.43 -10.20
CA THR A 71 1.64 3.57 -10.33
C THR A 71 0.59 3.55 -9.23
N LEU A 72 0.27 4.73 -8.68
CA LEU A 72 -0.84 4.88 -7.74
C LEU A 72 -2.16 4.44 -8.41
N PRO A 73 -2.93 3.53 -7.79
CA PRO A 73 -4.23 3.16 -8.31
C PRO A 73 -5.23 4.31 -8.15
N ASP A 74 -6.29 4.28 -8.95
CA ASP A 74 -7.46 5.11 -8.69
C ASP A 74 -8.11 4.68 -7.37
N ILE A 75 -8.21 5.62 -6.42
CA ILE A 75 -8.77 5.36 -5.08
C ILE A 75 -10.28 5.10 -5.20
N ASP A 76 -10.95 5.72 -6.16
CA ASP A 76 -12.39 5.56 -6.37
C ASP A 76 -12.73 4.17 -6.94
N ALA A 77 -11.73 3.42 -7.41
CA ALA A 77 -11.89 2.03 -7.86
C ALA A 77 -11.87 1.01 -6.71
N PHE A 78 -11.66 1.43 -5.45
CA PHE A 78 -11.75 0.55 -4.30
C PHE A 78 -13.19 0.43 -3.80
N ASP A 79 -13.69 -0.80 -3.66
CA ASP A 79 -15.00 -1.06 -3.07
C ASP A 79 -14.95 -0.79 -1.55
N PRO A 80 -15.74 0.17 -1.02
CA PRO A 80 -15.76 0.48 0.41
C PRO A 80 -16.28 -0.68 1.29
N ASN A 81 -16.96 -1.67 0.69
CA ASN A 81 -17.45 -2.85 1.41
C ASN A 81 -16.45 -4.01 1.40
N GLU A 82 -15.37 -3.91 0.63
CA GLU A 82 -14.31 -4.92 0.59
C GLU A 82 -13.14 -4.51 1.47
N HIS A 83 -12.66 -5.44 2.30
CA HIS A 83 -11.44 -5.21 3.05
C HIS A 83 -10.23 -5.23 2.10
N SER A 84 -9.75 -4.03 1.78
CA SER A 84 -8.61 -3.79 0.91
C SER A 84 -7.44 -3.15 1.68
N ILE A 85 -6.22 -3.43 1.25
CA ILE A 85 -5.02 -2.77 1.74
C ILE A 85 -4.28 -2.11 0.58
N LEU A 86 -3.95 -0.83 0.74
CA LEU A 86 -3.04 -0.10 -0.13
C LEU A 86 -1.71 0.10 0.61
N ILE A 87 -0.63 -0.35 0.00
CA ILE A 87 0.74 -0.20 0.51
C ILE A 87 1.49 0.78 -0.37
N LEU A 88 2.16 1.73 0.26
CA LEU A 88 3.01 2.71 -0.39
C LEU A 88 4.46 2.54 0.11
N ASP A 89 5.32 1.88 -0.67
CA ASP A 89 6.73 1.66 -0.30
C ASP A 89 7.66 2.59 -1.09
N ASP A 90 8.46 3.39 -0.39
CA ASP A 90 9.42 4.37 -0.95
C ASP A 90 8.83 5.38 -1.98
N ILE A 91 7.51 5.61 -1.98
CA ILE A 91 6.84 6.55 -2.92
C ILE A 91 6.85 8.00 -2.43
N LEU A 92 7.07 8.23 -1.13
CA LEU A 92 6.94 9.58 -0.55
C LEU A 92 7.89 10.60 -1.20
N HIS A 93 9.01 10.18 -1.80
CA HIS A 93 9.89 11.09 -2.56
C HIS A 93 9.33 11.50 -3.93
N ASN A 94 8.53 10.66 -4.59
CA ASN A 94 8.03 10.92 -5.95
C ASN A 94 6.61 11.51 -5.96
N CYS A 95 5.88 11.42 -4.85
CA CYS A 95 4.49 11.90 -4.74
C CYS A 95 4.36 13.44 -4.86
N GLY A 96 5.45 14.19 -4.64
CA GLY A 96 5.49 15.64 -4.85
C GLY A 96 5.58 16.08 -6.32
N LEU A 97 5.92 15.16 -7.23
CA LEU A 97 6.12 15.47 -8.66
C LEU A 97 4.87 15.16 -9.50
N ALA A 98 4.10 14.12 -9.14
CA ALA A 98 2.86 13.77 -9.86
C ALA A 98 1.74 14.82 -9.71
N SER A 99 1.76 15.61 -8.63
CA SER A 99 0.83 16.73 -8.43
C SER A 99 1.14 17.95 -9.31
N GLN A 100 2.30 17.99 -9.97
CA GLN A 100 2.66 19.06 -10.91
C GLN A 100 2.14 18.80 -12.33
N GLU A 101 2.09 17.53 -12.78
CA GLU A 101 1.65 17.21 -14.15
C GLU A 101 0.12 17.32 -14.33
N HIS A 102 -0.66 17.01 -13.29
CA HIS A 102 -2.12 17.21 -13.32
C HIS A 102 -2.55 18.68 -13.22
N ASN A 103 -1.70 19.56 -12.66
CA ASN A 103 -2.02 20.99 -12.56
C ASN A 103 -1.76 21.76 -13.87
N SER A 104 -0.91 21.28 -14.77
CA SER A 104 -0.65 22.00 -16.04
C SER A 104 -1.86 21.96 -16.99
N ASN A 105 -2.65 20.88 -16.97
CA ASN A 105 -3.84 20.76 -17.81
C ASN A 105 -5.09 21.47 -17.22
N TYR A 106 -5.07 21.80 -15.93
CA TYR A 106 -6.21 22.46 -15.27
C TYR A 106 -6.16 23.99 -15.32
N VAL A 107 -4.96 24.57 -15.45
CA VAL A 107 -4.79 26.04 -15.53
C VAL A 107 -5.16 26.59 -16.91
N HIS A 108 -5.08 25.77 -17.97
CA HIS A 108 -5.38 26.27 -19.33
C HIS A 108 -6.88 26.30 -19.69
N SER A 109 -7.77 25.68 -18.91
CA SER A 109 -9.22 25.60 -19.20
C SER A 109 -10.09 26.54 -18.37
N LYS A 110 -9.52 27.33 -17.44
CA LYS A 110 -10.29 28.25 -16.57
C LYS A 110 -9.97 29.74 -16.73
N SER A 111 -9.27 30.15 -17.78
CA SER A 111 -9.19 31.58 -18.17
C SER A 111 -10.02 31.82 -19.43
N LEU A 112 -11.34 31.73 -19.27
CA LEU A 112 -12.33 32.12 -20.27
C LEU A 112 -13.67 32.41 -19.57
N PHE A 113 -13.63 33.27 -18.55
CA PHE A 113 -14.72 34.15 -18.11
C PHE A 113 -14.11 35.33 -17.35
#